data_AF-A0A392RU83-F1
#
_entry.id   AF-A0A392RU83-F1
#
_cell.length_a   1.000
_cell.length_b   1.000
_cell.length_c   1.000
_cell.angle_alpha   90.00
_cell.angle_beta   90.00
_cell.angle_gamma   90.00
#
_symmetry.space_group_name_H-M   'P 1'
#
loop_
_entity.id
_entity.type
_entity.pdbx_description
1 polymer ?
#
loop_
_entity_poly.entity_id
_entity_poly.type
_entity_poly.pdbx_seq_one_letter_code
_entity_poly.pdbx_strand_id
1 'polypeptide(L)'
;MKYKKLTNAQRSGLNQIPNRRFTLWWSPTINRANVYVGFQVQLDLTGIFMHGKIPTLKISLIQIFRAHLWQKIHESVVMDLCQVLDQELDALEIETVQ
;
A
#
# COMPACT_ATOMS: atom_id res chain seq x y z
N MET A 1 -23.31 -9.65 9.66
CA MET A 1 -24.13 -8.41 9.61
C MET A 1 -25.46 -8.58 8.87
N LYS A 2 -25.51 -9.31 7.74
CA LYS A 2 -26.68 -9.39 6.84
C LYS A 2 -28.04 -9.70 7.50
N TYR A 3 -28.05 -10.49 8.59
CA TYR A 3 -29.26 -10.89 9.31
C TYR A 3 -29.38 -10.30 10.72
N LYS A 4 -28.50 -9.36 11.11
CA LYS A 4 -28.60 -8.65 12.40
C LYS A 4 -29.44 -7.38 12.21
N LYS A 5 -30.18 -6.96 13.24
CA LYS A 5 -30.87 -5.66 13.24
C LYS A 5 -29.81 -4.56 13.33
N LEU A 6 -29.77 -3.68 12.33
CA LEU A 6 -28.78 -2.61 12.20
C LEU A 6 -29.46 -1.25 12.22
N THR A 7 -28.75 -0.26 12.76
CA THR A 7 -29.16 1.14 12.64
C THR A 7 -28.95 1.64 11.21
N ASN A 8 -29.63 2.71 10.83
CA ASN A 8 -29.46 3.33 9.50
C ASN A 8 -28.03 3.82 9.27
N ALA A 9 -27.37 4.33 10.32
CA ALA A 9 -25.96 4.72 10.27
C ALA A 9 -25.03 3.52 9.97
N GLN A 10 -25.28 2.38 10.60
CA GLN A 10 -24.52 1.15 10.33
C GLN A 10 -24.73 0.64 8.90
N ARG A 11 -25.96 0.72 8.36
CA ARG A 11 -26.26 0.35 6.97
C ARG A 11 -25.51 1.24 5.97
N SER A 12 -25.47 2.56 6.21
CA SER A 12 -24.71 3.51 5.39
C SER A 12 -23.22 3.15 5.33
N GLY A 13 -22.61 2.80 6.49
CA GLY A 13 -21.22 2.34 6.53
C GLY A 13 -20.99 1.02 5.76
N LEU A 14 -21.92 0.06 5.84
CA LEU A 14 -21.80 -1.20 5.09
C LEU A 14 -21.87 -1.01 3.57
N ASN A 15 -22.65 -0.04 3.10
CA ASN A 15 -22.72 0.30 1.67
C ASN A 15 -21.42 0.89 1.12
N GLN A 16 -20.49 1.34 1.98
CA GLN A 16 -19.17 1.81 1.54
C GLN A 16 -18.22 0.65 1.21
N ILE A 17 -18.45 -0.57 1.73
CA ILE A 17 -17.53 -1.71 1.56
C ILE A 17 -17.40 -2.14 0.08
N PRO A 18 -18.50 -2.33 -0.68
CA PRO A 18 -18.39 -2.64 -2.12
C PRO A 18 -17.64 -1.56 -2.89
N ASN A 19 -17.90 -0.28 -2.58
CA ASN A 19 -17.23 0.86 -3.22
C ASN A 19 -15.73 0.85 -2.93
N ARG A 20 -15.31 0.52 -1.70
CA ARG A 20 -13.89 0.38 -1.35
C ARG A 20 -13.20 -0.73 -2.13
N ARG A 21 -13.85 -1.88 -2.33
CA ARG A 21 -13.31 -2.98 -3.14
C ARG A 21 -13.17 -2.57 -4.61
N PHE A 22 -14.20 -1.91 -5.16
CA PHE A 22 -14.18 -1.40 -6.52
C PHE A 22 -13.07 -0.37 -6.73
N THR A 23 -12.95 0.63 -5.85
CA THR A 23 -11.91 1.65 -5.96
C THR A 23 -10.50 1.05 -5.84
N LEU A 24 -10.31 0.04 -4.98
CA LEU A 24 -9.01 -0.63 -4.86
C LEU A 24 -8.67 -1.43 -6.12
N TRP A 25 -9.61 -2.18 -6.67
CA TRP A 25 -9.39 -2.98 -7.88
C TRP A 25 -8.99 -2.13 -9.09
N TRP A 26 -9.68 -1.00 -9.29
CA TRP A 26 -9.40 -0.07 -10.39
C TRP A 26 -8.40 1.04 -10.00
N SER A 27 -7.68 0.87 -8.89
CA SER A 27 -6.78 1.91 -8.37
C SER A 27 -5.70 2.37 -9.36
N PRO A 28 -5.10 1.51 -10.23
CA PRO A 28 -4.11 1.99 -11.20
C PRO A 28 -4.68 2.98 -12.22
N THR A 29 -5.93 2.81 -12.62
CA THR A 29 -6.60 3.71 -13.57
C THR A 29 -7.17 4.95 -12.87
N ILE A 30 -7.72 4.78 -11.67
CA ILE A 30 -8.32 5.87 -10.88
C ILE A 30 -7.25 6.82 -10.34
N ASN A 31 -6.10 6.32 -9.88
CA ASN A 31 -5.01 7.11 -9.28
C ASN A 31 -3.84 7.36 -10.26
N ARG A 32 -4.16 7.57 -11.54
CA ARG A 32 -3.18 7.87 -12.59
C ARG A 32 -2.49 9.21 -12.37
N ALA A 33 -1.23 9.35 -12.79
CA ALA A 33 -0.49 10.61 -12.72
C ALA A 33 -0.93 11.64 -13.77
N ASN A 34 -1.35 11.19 -14.96
CA ASN A 34 -1.83 12.06 -16.03
C ASN A 34 -3.29 12.48 -15.75
N VAL A 35 -3.46 13.52 -14.94
CA VAL A 35 -4.74 14.15 -14.59
C VAL A 35 -4.80 15.58 -15.11
N TYR A 36 -6.00 16.05 -15.46
CA TYR A 36 -6.20 17.40 -16.00
C TYR A 36 -5.79 18.50 -15.00
N VAL A 37 -6.19 18.34 -13.74
CA VAL A 37 -5.77 19.18 -12.59
C VAL A 37 -5.73 18.28 -11.36
N GLY A 38 -4.65 18.34 -10.59
CA GLY A 38 -4.53 17.59 -9.34
C GLY A 38 -3.30 18.00 -8.53
N PHE A 39 -3.40 17.89 -7.21
CA PHE A 39 -2.25 18.01 -6.32
C PHE A 39 -1.80 16.61 -5.91
N GLN A 40 -0.49 16.39 -5.96
CA GLN A 40 0.14 15.13 -5.59
C GLN A 40 0.43 15.13 -4.08
N VAL A 41 -0.01 14.09 -3.39
CA VAL A 41 0.25 13.90 -1.95
C VAL A 41 0.82 12.52 -1.71
N GLN A 42 1.91 12.43 -0.96
CA GLN A 42 2.46 11.15 -0.53
C GLN A 42 1.65 10.59 0.65
N LEU A 43 1.38 9.29 0.64
CA LEU A 43 0.81 8.60 1.80
C LEU A 43 1.87 8.35 2.86
N ASP A 44 1.55 8.73 4.10
CA ASP A 44 2.44 8.61 5.26
C ASP A 44 3.06 7.21 5.35
N LEU A 45 4.37 7.17 5.60
CA LEU A 45 5.16 5.95 5.80
C LEU A 45 5.19 4.99 4.60
N THR A 46 4.77 5.44 3.40
CA THR A 46 4.83 4.67 2.15
C THR A 46 5.41 5.51 1.01
N GLY A 47 5.78 4.86 -0.10
CA GLY A 47 6.17 5.55 -1.34
C GLY A 47 5.01 5.83 -2.30
N ILE A 48 3.75 5.67 -1.85
CA ILE A 48 2.59 5.79 -2.74
C ILE A 48 2.14 7.24 -2.83
N PHE A 49 2.11 7.75 -4.06
CA PHE A 49 1.56 9.08 -4.37
C PHE A 49 0.10 8.98 -4.77
N MET A 50 -0.72 9.84 -4.17
CA MET A 50 -2.11 10.05 -4.52
C MET A 50 -2.27 11.30 -5.38
N HIS A 51 -2.93 11.14 -6.52
CA HIS A 51 -3.25 12.21 -7.47
C HIS A 51 -4.72 12.60 -7.27
N GLY A 52 -4.95 13.60 -6.43
CA GLY A 52 -6.29 14.04 -6.01
C GLY A 52 -6.83 13.35 -4.75
N LYS A 53 -8.00 13.81 -4.28
CA LYS A 53 -8.62 13.36 -3.03
C LYS A 53 -9.57 12.19 -3.26
N ILE A 54 -9.06 10.96 -3.12
CA ILE A 54 -9.85 9.72 -3.24
C ILE A 54 -9.88 9.02 -1.87
N PRO A 55 -10.79 9.39 -0.95
CA PRO A 55 -10.75 8.93 0.45
C PRO A 55 -10.94 7.42 0.60
N THR A 56 -11.77 6.78 -0.24
CA THR A 56 -11.96 5.32 -0.20
C THR A 56 -10.70 4.55 -0.55
N LEU A 57 -9.92 5.05 -1.52
CA LEU A 57 -8.63 4.49 -1.89
C LEU A 57 -7.60 4.69 -0.78
N LYS A 58 -7.52 5.90 -0.22
CA LYS A 58 -6.62 6.22 0.91
C LYS A 58 -6.81 5.23 2.06
N ILE A 59 -8.05 4.99 2.49
CA ILE A 59 -8.34 4.05 3.57
C ILE A 59 -7.87 2.63 3.23
N SER A 60 -8.12 2.16 2.00
CA SER A 60 -7.71 0.82 1.58
C SER A 60 -6.19 0.66 1.53
N LEU A 61 -5.45 1.64 1.02
CA LEU A 61 -3.99 1.61 0.96
C LEU A 61 -3.35 1.66 2.36
N ILE A 62 -3.88 2.50 3.25
CA ILE A 62 -3.43 2.54 4.66
C ILE A 62 -3.66 1.19 5.36
N GLN A 63 -4.78 0.52 5.08
CA GLN A 63 -5.06 -0.80 5.65
C GLN A 63 -4.12 -1.88 5.12
N ILE A 64 -3.70 -1.81 3.86
CA ILE A 64 -2.73 -2.74 3.27
C ILE A 64 -1.36 -2.53 3.93
N PHE A 65 -0.86 -1.29 3.94
CA PHE A 65 0.49 -0.98 4.43
C PHE A 65 0.57 -0.67 5.93
N ARG A 66 -0.42 -1.12 6.71
CA ARG A 66 -0.47 -0.92 8.17
C ARG A 66 0.71 -1.58 8.88
N ALA A 67 0.99 -1.14 10.12
CA ALA A 67 2.03 -1.72 10.98
C ALA A 67 3.42 -1.71 10.33
N HIS A 68 3.75 -0.60 9.65
CA HIS A 68 5.03 -0.34 9.00
C HIS A 68 5.39 -1.41 7.94
N LEU A 69 4.40 -1.93 7.22
CA LEU A 69 4.62 -2.98 6.24
C LEU A 69 5.58 -2.54 5.12
N TRP A 70 5.52 -1.26 4.71
CA TRP A 70 6.43 -0.73 3.68
C TRP A 70 7.90 -0.85 4.11
N GLN A 71 8.22 -0.41 5.34
CA GLN A 71 9.57 -0.50 5.91
C GLN A 71 10.01 -1.95 6.08
N LYS A 72 9.11 -2.83 6.54
CA LYS A 72 9.41 -4.26 6.72
C LYS A 72 9.70 -4.96 5.40
N ILE A 73 8.98 -4.64 4.33
CA ILE A 73 9.27 -5.18 3.00
C ILE A 73 10.66 -4.72 2.55
N HIS A 74 10.96 -3.42 2.71
CA HIS A 74 12.28 -2.88 2.37
C HIS A 74 13.40 -3.57 3.16
N GLU A 75 13.27 -3.65 4.48
CA GLU A 75 14.22 -4.32 5.36
C GLU A 75 14.39 -5.80 4.99
N SER A 76 13.30 -6.53 4.78
CA SER A 76 13.34 -7.94 4.38
C SER A 76 14.12 -8.14 3.08
N VAL A 77 13.83 -7.34 2.04
CA VAL A 77 14.51 -7.48 0.74
C VAL A 77 16.00 -7.14 0.86
N VAL A 78 16.37 -6.10 1.63
CA VAL A 78 17.78 -5.77 1.88
C VAL A 78 18.48 -6.90 2.60
N MET A 79 17.87 -7.46 3.65
CA MET A 79 18.46 -8.56 4.41
C MET A 79 18.59 -9.84 3.58
N ASP A 80 17.59 -10.18 2.77
CA ASP A 80 17.63 -11.33 1.87
C ASP A 80 18.75 -11.18 0.84
N LEU A 81 18.96 -9.97 0.30
CA LEU A 81 20.07 -9.69 -0.61
C LEU A 81 21.43 -9.78 0.08
N CYS A 82 21.59 -9.22 1.28
CA CYS A 82 22.84 -9.35 2.03
C CYS A 82 23.18 -10.82 2.28
N GLN A 83 22.20 -11.64 2.67
CA GLN A 83 22.41 -13.08 2.89
C GLN A 83 22.84 -13.83 1.64
N VAL A 84 22.30 -13.49 0.47
CA VAL A 84 22.72 -14.10 -0.80
C VAL A 84 24.15 -13.67 -1.14
N LEU A 85 24.50 -12.40 -0.95
CA LEU A 85 25.86 -11.91 -1.23
C LEU A 85 26.90 -12.49 -0.26
N ASP A 86 26.54 -12.69 1.01
CA ASP A 86 27.40 -13.33 2.00
C ASP A 86 27.76 -14.78 1.63
N GLN A 87 26.92 -15.46 0.86
CA GLN A 87 27.20 -16.83 0.38
C GLN A 87 28.14 -16.85 -0.83
N GLU A 88 28.26 -15.74 -1.54
CA GLU A 88 28.99 -15.64 -2.81
C GLU A 88 30.27 -14.79 -2.67
N LEU A 89 30.75 -14.53 -1.45
CA LEU A 89 31.92 -13.68 -1.18
C LEU A 89 33.17 -14.15 -1.94
N ASP A 90 33.50 -15.45 -1.83
CA ASP A 90 34.69 -16.01 -2.48
C ASP A 90 34.57 -16.04 -4.00
N ALA A 91 33.38 -16.36 -4.51
CA ALA A 91 33.11 -16.46 -5.95
C ALA A 91 33.14 -15.08 -6.65
N LEU A 92 32.75 -14.04 -5.92
CA LEU A 92 32.69 -12.66 -6.41
C LEU A 92 33.89 -11.81 -5.98
N GLU A 93 34.86 -12.39 -5.25
CA GLU A 93 36.04 -11.70 -4.72
C GLU A 93 35.68 -10.47 -3.85
N ILE A 94 34.63 -10.60 -3.03
CA ILE A 94 34.13 -9.55 -2.12
C ILE A 94 34.74 -9.77 -0.73
N GLU A 95 35.34 -8.72 -0.14
CA GLU A 95 35.96 -8.79 1.19
C GLU A 95 34.91 -8.91 2.33
N THR A 96 33.89 -8.05 2.33
CA THR A 96 32.76 -8.08 3.28
C THR A 96 31.52 -7.41 2.67
N VAL A 97 30.33 -7.78 3.15
CA VAL A 97 29.05 -7.08 2.85
C VAL A 97 28.59 -6.37 4.13
N GLN A 98 28.32 -5.07 4.05
CA GLN A 98 27.87 -4.22 5.18
C GLN A 98 26.61 -3.43 4.83
#